data_AF-A0A819H0J2-F1
#
_entry.id   AF-A0A819H0J2-F1
#
_cell.length_a   1.000
_cell.length_b   1.000
_cell.length_c   1.000
_cell.angle_alpha   90.00
_cell.angle_beta   90.00
_cell.angle_gamma   90.00
#
_symmetry.space_group_name_H-M   'P 1'
#
loop_
_entity.id
_entity.type
_entity.pdbx_description
1 polymer ?
#
loop_
_entity_poly.entity_id
_entity_poly.type
_entity_poly.pdbx_seq_one_letter_code
_entity_poly.pdbx_strand_id
1 'polypeptide(L)'
;MNISYCKYLISRSISSIINHKVKEPQFGLLFDVDVKPTGEFRIPTIFVTNASNELHTSKAAKLTQILEIPILPEQVIVAHSPLKMYTEFHKKHCLISGQGPIADIAKNLGFTKVTTIEQLCDA
;
A
#
# COMPACT_ATOMS: atom_id res chain seq x y z
N MET A 1 -0.10 -34.21 -3.63
CA MET A 1 0.40 -32.86 -3.29
C MET A 1 -0.69 -32.15 -2.50
N ASN A 2 -0.44 -31.70 -1.27
CA ASN A 2 -1.48 -31.05 -0.44
C ASN A 2 -1.65 -29.58 -0.88
N ILE A 3 -2.89 -29.08 -0.86
CA ILE A 3 -3.26 -27.69 -1.17
C ILE A 3 -2.34 -26.69 -0.47
N SER A 4 -1.98 -26.91 0.81
CA SER A 4 -1.04 -26.01 1.52
C SER A 4 0.34 -25.92 0.85
N TYR A 5 0.85 -27.01 0.28
CA TYR A 5 2.13 -27.01 -0.40
C TYR A 5 2.06 -26.31 -1.76
N CYS A 6 0.96 -26.48 -2.49
CA CYS A 6 0.69 -25.70 -3.71
C CYS A 6 0.61 -24.20 -3.41
N LYS A 7 -0.10 -23.81 -2.35
CA LYS A 7 -0.20 -22.42 -1.89
C LYS A 7 1.18 -21.81 -1.62
N TYR A 8 2.04 -22.53 -0.91
CA TYR A 8 3.41 -22.10 -0.61
C TYR A 8 4.27 -21.91 -1.86
N LEU A 9 4.27 -22.89 -2.77
CA LEU A 9 5.08 -22.82 -4.00
C LEU A 9 4.63 -21.67 -4.91
N ILE A 10 3.31 -21.48 -5.07
CA ILE A 10 2.78 -20.39 -5.88
C ILE A 10 3.15 -19.04 -5.27
N SER A 11 2.99 -18.89 -3.95
CA SER A 11 3.38 -17.67 -3.22
C SER A 11 4.86 -17.32 -3.44
N ARG A 12 5.79 -18.27 -3.29
CA ARG A 12 7.23 -18.01 -3.50
C ARG A 12 7.55 -17.60 -4.94
N SER A 13 6.98 -18.28 -5.92
CA SER A 13 7.21 -17.96 -7.33
C SER A 13 6.73 -16.54 -7.67
N ILE A 14 5.54 -16.17 -7.20
CA ILE A 14 4.99 -14.82 -7.40
C ILE A 14 5.86 -13.76 -6.72
N SER A 15 6.23 -13.96 -5.45
CA SER A 15 7.11 -13.02 -4.74
C SER A 15 8.47 -12.87 -5.45
N SER A 16 9.04 -13.95 -6.00
CA SER A 16 10.31 -13.87 -6.74
C SER A 16 10.19 -13.06 -8.03
N ILE A 17 9.11 -13.23 -8.80
CA ILE A 17 8.87 -12.50 -10.05
C ILE A 17 8.67 -11.01 -9.75
N ILE A 18 7.87 -10.69 -8.74
CA ILE A 18 7.57 -9.30 -8.39
C ILE A 18 8.81 -8.61 -7.85
N ASN A 19 9.59 -9.25 -6.96
CA ASN A 19 10.84 -8.67 -6.44
C ASN A 19 11.89 -8.45 -7.53
N HIS A 20 11.83 -9.18 -8.65
CA HIS A 20 12.70 -8.94 -9.80
C HIS A 20 12.23 -7.74 -10.64
N LYS A 21 10.92 -7.52 -10.78
CA LYS A 21 10.35 -6.40 -11.55
C LYS A 21 10.28 -5.09 -10.74
N VAL A 22 9.98 -5.15 -9.45
CA VAL A 22 9.79 -4.01 -8.56
C VAL A 22 11.09 -3.74 -7.80
N LYS A 23 11.79 -2.66 -8.16
CA LYS A 23 13.06 -2.25 -7.53
C LYS A 23 12.89 -1.36 -6.29
N GLU A 24 11.66 -1.22 -5.77
CA GLU A 24 11.43 -0.38 -4.60
C GLU A 24 11.93 -1.08 -3.33
N PRO A 25 12.82 -0.43 -2.55
CA PRO A 25 13.22 -0.98 -1.26
C PRO A 25 12.01 -1.01 -0.32
N GLN A 26 11.86 -2.10 0.44
CA GLN A 26 10.80 -2.30 1.45
C GLN A 26 9.39 -2.56 0.89
N PHE A 27 9.32 -3.12 -0.32
CA PHE A 27 8.07 -3.60 -0.92
C PHE A 27 7.81 -5.06 -0.52
N GLY A 28 6.60 -5.33 -0.03
CA GLY A 28 6.13 -6.64 0.40
C GLY A 28 4.79 -6.97 -0.24
N LEU A 29 4.47 -8.26 -0.25
CA LEU A 29 3.21 -8.75 -0.78
C LEU A 29 2.51 -9.56 0.30
N LEU A 30 1.24 -9.27 0.50
CA LEU A 30 0.34 -10.10 1.29
C LEU A 30 -0.61 -10.79 0.32
N PHE A 31 -0.61 -12.12 0.38
CA PHE A 31 -1.53 -12.93 -0.39
C PHE A 31 -2.27 -13.88 0.55
N ASP A 32 -3.54 -14.09 0.26
CA ASP A 32 -4.25 -15.29 0.67
C ASP A 32 -4.56 -16.10 -0.58
N VAL A 33 -4.68 -17.43 -0.46
CA VAL A 33 -5.06 -18.28 -1.60
C VAL A 33 -6.44 -18.84 -1.34
N ASP A 34 -7.37 -18.38 -2.13
CA ASP A 34 -8.75 -18.84 -2.16
C ASP A 34 -8.93 -19.90 -3.26
N VAL A 35 -9.88 -20.81 -3.07
CA VAL A 35 -10.24 -21.83 -4.06
C VAL A 35 -11.71 -21.66 -4.35
N LYS A 36 -12.03 -21.30 -5.59
CA LYS A 36 -13.43 -21.17 -6.02
C LYS A 36 -14.13 -22.53 -5.93
N PRO A 37 -15.46 -22.56 -5.78
CA PRO A 37 -16.24 -23.80 -5.89
C PRO A 37 -16.01 -24.57 -7.20
N THR A 38 -15.57 -23.89 -8.26
CA THR A 38 -15.20 -24.47 -9.56
C THR A 38 -13.85 -25.21 -9.55
N GLY A 39 -13.10 -25.18 -8.44
CA GLY A 39 -11.76 -25.76 -8.33
C GLY A 39 -10.63 -24.83 -8.79
N GLU A 40 -10.96 -23.64 -9.29
CA GLU A 40 -9.96 -22.64 -9.69
C GLU A 40 -9.33 -21.95 -8.48
N PHE A 41 -8.01 -21.79 -8.51
CA PHE A 41 -7.30 -20.98 -7.52
C PHE A 41 -7.48 -19.48 -7.83
N ARG A 42 -7.81 -18.70 -6.79
CA ARG A 42 -7.78 -17.23 -6.81
C ARG A 42 -6.81 -16.77 -5.74
N ILE A 43 -5.93 -15.84 -6.09
CA ILE A 43 -4.94 -15.31 -5.15
C ILE A 43 -5.23 -13.82 -4.93
N PRO A 44 -6.10 -13.45 -3.96
CA PRO A 44 -6.19 -12.06 -3.53
C PRO A 44 -4.80 -11.53 -3.17
N THR A 45 -4.44 -10.42 -3.81
CA THR A 45 -3.12 -9.79 -3.70
C THR A 45 -3.25 -8.38 -3.14
N ILE A 46 -2.51 -8.11 -2.08
CA ILE A 46 -2.29 -6.77 -1.54
C ILE A 46 -0.79 -6.45 -1.59
N PHE A 47 -0.50 -5.27 -2.10
CA PHE A 47 0.82 -4.68 -2.19
C PHE A 47 1.06 -3.82 -0.95
N VAL A 48 2.11 -4.09 -0.19
CA VAL A 48 2.43 -3.36 1.04
C VAL A 48 3.79 -2.71 0.89
N THR A 49 3.93 -1.45 1.27
CA THR A 49 5.23 -0.79 1.35
C THR A 49 5.34 0.11 2.55
N ASN A 50 6.50 0.11 3.19
CA ASN A 50 6.78 1.03 4.29
C ASN A 50 7.07 2.45 3.81
N ALA A 51 7.29 2.67 2.51
CA ALA A 51 7.65 3.95 1.95
C ALA A 51 6.62 4.41 0.92
N SER A 52 5.95 5.52 1.18
CA SER A 52 5.25 6.28 0.14
C SER A 52 5.23 7.76 0.47
N ASN A 53 5.74 8.52 -0.48
CA ASN A 53 5.67 9.98 -0.52
C ASN A 53 4.58 10.41 -1.52
N GLU A 54 3.71 9.48 -1.92
CA GLU A 54 2.77 9.62 -3.02
C GLU A 54 1.38 9.11 -2.62
N LEU A 55 0.37 9.56 -3.36
CA LEU A 55 -0.99 9.08 -3.22
C LEU A 55 -1.10 7.61 -3.65
N HIS A 56 -2.04 6.90 -3.03
CA HIS A 56 -2.37 5.51 -3.37
C HIS A 56 -2.64 5.29 -4.87
N THR A 57 -3.32 6.24 -5.52
CA THR A 57 -3.64 6.21 -6.94
C THR A 57 -2.39 6.24 -7.82
N SER A 58 -1.46 7.14 -7.53
CA SER A 58 -0.18 7.24 -8.24
C SER A 58 0.65 5.97 -8.06
N LYS A 59 0.66 5.40 -6.85
CA LYS A 59 1.40 4.17 -6.55
C LYS A 59 0.83 2.96 -7.30
N ALA A 60 -0.49 2.80 -7.29
CA ALA A 60 -1.17 1.72 -8.01
C ALA A 60 -0.97 1.81 -9.53
N ALA A 61 -0.99 3.03 -10.10
CA ALA A 61 -0.70 3.26 -11.51
C ALA A 61 0.74 2.86 -11.86
N LYS A 62 1.72 3.24 -11.04
CA LYS A 62 3.13 2.84 -11.21
C LYS A 62 3.31 1.32 -11.15
N LEU A 63 2.73 0.67 -10.15
CA LEU A 63 2.79 -0.78 -10.03
C LEU A 63 2.10 -1.48 -11.21
N THR A 64 0.99 -0.94 -11.69
CA THR A 64 0.29 -1.43 -12.89
C THR A 64 1.21 -1.39 -14.11
N GLN A 65 1.93 -0.28 -14.30
CA GLN A 65 2.88 -0.13 -15.40
C GLN A 65 4.06 -1.10 -15.30
N ILE A 66 4.62 -1.30 -14.10
CA ILE A 66 5.79 -2.17 -13.89
C ILE A 66 5.42 -3.66 -14.02
N LEU A 67 4.26 -4.04 -13.49
CA LEU A 67 3.82 -5.44 -13.42
C LEU A 67 2.97 -5.87 -14.62
N GLU A 68 2.50 -4.91 -15.43
CA GLU A 68 1.67 -5.12 -16.61
C GLU A 68 0.33 -5.82 -16.28
N ILE A 69 -0.17 -5.57 -15.06
CA ILE A 69 -1.45 -6.08 -14.56
C ILE A 69 -2.23 -4.94 -13.91
N PRO A 70 -3.57 -4.92 -14.00
CA PRO A 70 -4.36 -3.87 -13.35
C PRO A 70 -4.28 -3.99 -11.83
N ILE A 71 -3.87 -2.91 -11.16
CA ILE A 71 -3.80 -2.81 -9.71
C ILE A 71 -4.70 -1.66 -9.26
N LEU A 72 -5.65 -1.96 -8.37
CA LEU A 72 -6.53 -0.95 -7.79
C LEU A 72 -5.82 -0.20 -6.65
N PRO A 73 -6.11 1.09 -6.43
CA PRO A 73 -5.57 1.86 -5.30
C PRO A 73 -5.77 1.19 -3.94
N GLU A 74 -6.89 0.49 -3.74
CA GLU A 74 -7.25 -0.23 -2.52
C GLU A 74 -6.39 -1.47 -2.29
N GLN A 75 -5.75 -1.99 -3.34
CA GLN A 75 -4.79 -3.09 -3.22
C GLN A 75 -3.41 -2.62 -2.79
N VAL A 76 -3.19 -1.32 -2.60
CA VAL A 76 -1.89 -0.76 -2.17
C VAL A 76 -2.03 -0.22 -0.75
N ILE A 77 -1.27 -0.78 0.18
CA ILE A 77 -1.12 -0.32 1.56
C ILE A 77 0.26 0.31 1.70
N VAL A 78 0.30 1.52 2.24
CA VAL A 78 1.54 2.25 2.51
C VAL A 78 1.67 2.49 4.02
N ALA A 79 2.86 2.82 4.52
CA ALA A 79 3.10 2.97 5.97
C ALA A 79 2.10 3.89 6.69
N HIS A 80 1.63 4.94 6.04
CA HIS A 80 0.69 5.89 6.63
C HIS A 80 -0.79 5.49 6.48
N SER A 81 -1.14 4.42 5.75
CA SER A 81 -2.53 3.97 5.56
C SER A 81 -3.26 3.64 6.87
N PRO A 82 -2.64 3.01 7.90
CA PRO A 82 -3.30 2.76 9.17
C PRO A 82 -3.80 4.02 9.89
N LEU A 83 -3.25 5.20 9.59
CA LEU A 83 -3.68 6.47 10.18
C LEU A 83 -5.14 6.82 9.86
N LYS A 84 -5.71 6.24 8.78
CA LYS A 84 -7.13 6.37 8.43
C LYS A 84 -8.06 5.82 9.52
N MET A 85 -7.59 4.86 10.30
CA MET A 85 -8.38 4.19 11.34
C MET A 85 -8.44 5.02 12.63
N TYR A 86 -7.47 5.90 12.88
CA TYR A 86 -7.36 6.66 14.11
C TYR A 86 -8.19 7.95 14.09
N THR A 87 -9.50 7.77 13.95
CA THR A 87 -10.48 8.85 13.79
C THR A 87 -10.51 9.82 14.97
N GLU A 88 -10.08 9.37 16.15
CA GLU A 88 -9.92 10.18 17.36
C GLU A 88 -8.90 11.32 17.23
N PHE A 89 -7.93 11.21 16.32
CA PHE A 89 -6.93 12.26 16.06
C PHE A 89 -7.31 13.18 14.90
N HIS A 90 -8.26 12.79 14.04
CA HIS A 90 -8.59 13.51 12.80
C HIS A 90 -9.07 14.96 13.01
N LYS A 91 -9.65 15.25 14.19
CA LYS A 91 -10.12 16.59 14.58
C LYS A 91 -9.12 17.38 15.41
N LYS A 92 -8.05 16.73 15.89
CA LYS A 92 -6.98 17.40 16.65
C LYS A 92 -6.05 18.12 15.67
N HIS A 93 -5.35 19.13 16.18
CA HIS A 93 -4.32 19.80 15.40
C HIS A 93 -3.05 18.93 15.42
N CYS A 94 -2.68 18.40 14.28
CA CYS A 94 -1.53 17.51 14.13
C CYS A 94 -0.42 18.18 13.34
N LEU A 95 0.81 18.08 13.85
CA LEU A 95 2.01 18.35 13.08
C LEU A 95 2.30 17.15 12.17
N ILE A 96 2.44 17.41 10.87
CA ILE A 96 2.73 16.37 9.87
C ILE A 96 4.13 16.62 9.31
N SER A 97 4.95 15.57 9.30
CA SER A 97 6.31 15.61 8.78
C SER A 97 6.52 14.47 7.79
N GLY A 98 7.26 14.74 6.71
CA GLY A 98 7.56 13.77 5.66
C GLY A 98 7.91 14.44 4.35
N GLN A 99 7.95 13.66 3.28
CA GLN A 99 8.24 14.13 1.92
C GLN A 99 7.02 13.98 1.01
N GLY A 100 6.92 14.85 -0.01
CA GLY A 100 5.83 14.85 -0.99
C GLY A 100 4.64 15.72 -0.55
N PRO A 101 3.44 15.51 -1.11
CA PRO A 101 2.24 16.29 -0.80
C PRO A 101 1.64 15.85 0.55
N ILE A 102 2.41 15.96 1.64
CA ILE A 102 2.07 15.43 2.96
C ILE A 102 0.78 16.00 3.54
N ALA A 103 0.45 17.26 3.22
CA ALA A 103 -0.80 17.89 3.63
C ALA A 103 -2.02 17.24 2.94
N ASP A 104 -1.90 16.92 1.65
CA ASP A 104 -2.98 16.26 0.90
C ASP A 104 -3.14 14.80 1.30
N ILE A 105 -2.02 14.12 1.57
CA ILE A 105 -2.02 12.77 2.15
C ILE A 105 -2.76 12.77 3.49
N ALA A 106 -2.44 13.70 4.40
CA ALA A 106 -3.10 13.80 5.69
C ALA A 106 -4.60 14.10 5.57
N LYS A 107 -5.00 15.01 4.66
CA LYS A 107 -6.41 15.28 4.37
C LYS A 107 -7.15 14.05 3.84
N ASN A 108 -6.55 13.30 2.92
CA ASN A 108 -7.12 12.06 2.38
C ASN A 108 -7.27 10.96 3.44
N LEU A 109 -6.42 10.96 4.47
CA LEU A 109 -6.53 10.07 5.62
C LEU A 109 -7.65 10.49 6.61
N GLY A 110 -8.15 11.72 6.51
CA GLY A 110 -9.22 12.26 7.35
C GLY A 110 -8.79 13.38 8.30
N PHE A 111 -7.51 13.76 8.34
CA PHE A 111 -7.06 14.86 9.21
C PHE A 111 -7.54 16.21 8.70
N THR A 112 -8.15 16.98 9.60
CA THR A 112 -8.80 18.26 9.24
C THR A 112 -7.97 19.47 9.63
N LYS A 113 -7.12 19.36 10.66
CA LYS A 113 -6.26 20.44 11.15
C LYS A 113 -4.82 19.98 11.14
N VAL A 114 -4.08 20.38 10.11
CA VAL A 114 -2.69 19.96 9.90
C VAL A 114 -1.80 21.18 9.72
N THR A 115 -0.61 21.11 10.31
CA THR A 115 0.50 22.02 10.04
C THR A 115 1.68 21.18 9.59
N THR A 116 2.37 21.59 8.53
CA THR A 116 3.62 20.93 8.09
C THR A 116 4.82 21.54 8.80
N ILE A 117 5.97 20.85 8.76
CA ILE A 117 7.22 21.39 9.33
C ILE A 117 7.59 22.72 8.66
N GLU A 118 7.43 22.82 7.34
CA GLU A 118 7.72 24.04 6.57
C GLU A 118 6.84 25.19 7.06
N GLN A 119 5.53 24.97 7.21
CA GLN A 119 4.60 25.97 7.73
C GLN A 119 4.91 26.40 9.17
N LEU A 120 5.48 25.50 9.98
CA LEU A 120 5.85 25.81 11.36
C LEU A 120 7.15 26.61 11.43
N CYS A 121 8.11 26.34 10.54
CA CYS A 121 9.37 27.07 10.45
C CYS A 121 9.19 28.48 9.88
N ASP A 122 8.17 28.69 9.04
CA ASP A 122 7.86 29.97 8.41
C ASP A 122 6.93 30.88 9.26
N ALA A 123 6.50 30.41 10.45
CA ALA A 123 5.60 31.12 11.37
C ALA A 123 6.35 31.88 12.49
#